data_AF-A0A319B3P2-F1
#
_entry.id   AF-A0A319B3P2-F1
#
_cell.length_a   1.000
_cell.length_b   1.000
_cell.length_c   1.000
_cell.angle_alpha   90.00
_cell.angle_beta   90.00
_cell.angle_gamma   90.00
#
_symmetry.space_group_name_H-M   'P 1'
#
loop_
_entity.id
_entity.type
_entity.pdbx_description
1 polymer ?
#
loop_
_entity_poly.entity_id
_entity_poly.type
_entity_poly.pdbx_seq_one_letter_code
_entity_poly.pdbx_strand_id
1 'polypeptide(L)'
;MKTTTYSLLALAAASKLASAHTTVQAVWINGEDQGLGNTDDGYIRSPPSNSPVTDVTSTDMTCNVNGDQAASKTLSVKAGDVVTFEWHHSDRSASDDIIASSHKGPVQVYMAPTAKGSNGNNWVKIAEDGYHKSSDEWATDILIANKGKHNITVPDVPAGNYLFRPEIIALHEGNREGGAQFYMECVQFKVTSDGSNELPSGVSIPGVYTATDPGILFDIYNSFDSYPIPGPDVWDGSSSGSSSSGSSSAAVSSAAAAATTSSAQATSAVTSQAQAAPTTFATSSKKSSKTACKNKTKSKSNVAAATSSVVAPAATSSVVPAVSASASASAGGVAKQYERCGGINHTGPTTCESGSVCKKWNPYYYQCVASQ
;
A
#
# COMPACT_ATOMS: atom_id res chain seq x y z
N MET A 1 -37.40 -57.40 -24.50
CA MET A 1 -37.25 -56.23 -23.62
C MET A 1 -36.16 -55.35 -24.20
N LYS A 2 -36.50 -54.14 -24.67
CA LYS A 2 -35.54 -53.18 -25.22
C LYS A 2 -35.15 -52.23 -24.08
N THR A 3 -33.90 -52.28 -23.64
CA THR A 3 -33.33 -51.33 -22.67
C THR A 3 -32.68 -50.20 -23.45
N THR A 4 -33.28 -49.01 -23.37
CA THR A 4 -32.73 -47.77 -23.94
C THR A 4 -31.84 -47.12 -22.89
N THR A 5 -30.54 -47.10 -23.13
CA THR A 5 -29.56 -46.42 -22.27
C THR A 5 -29.48 -44.94 -22.69
N TYR A 6 -30.06 -44.05 -21.91
CA TYR A 6 -29.86 -42.61 -22.07
C TYR A 6 -28.50 -42.24 -21.49
N SER A 7 -27.55 -41.84 -22.34
CA SER A 7 -26.30 -41.20 -21.91
C SER A 7 -26.60 -39.74 -21.60
N LEU A 8 -26.55 -39.36 -20.32
CA LEU A 8 -26.47 -37.95 -19.91
C LEU A 8 -25.05 -37.45 -20.19
N LEU A 9 -24.92 -36.56 -21.18
CA LEU A 9 -23.72 -35.76 -21.38
C LEU A 9 -23.76 -34.59 -20.38
N ALA A 10 -23.02 -34.69 -19.28
CA ALA A 10 -22.85 -33.58 -18.35
C ALA A 10 -21.91 -32.55 -18.96
N LEU A 11 -22.45 -31.42 -19.45
CA LEU A 11 -21.66 -30.25 -19.83
C LEU A 11 -21.16 -29.59 -18.54
N ALA A 12 -19.91 -29.86 -18.16
CA ALA A 12 -19.24 -29.08 -17.14
C ALA A 12 -18.93 -27.68 -17.72
N ALA A 13 -19.81 -26.71 -17.43
CA ALA A 13 -19.48 -25.31 -17.60
C ALA A 13 -18.38 -24.97 -16.58
N ALA A 14 -17.12 -25.04 -17.00
CA ALA A 14 -16.03 -24.44 -16.25
C ALA A 14 -16.24 -22.92 -16.26
N SER A 15 -16.85 -22.41 -15.20
CA SER A 15 -16.83 -20.98 -14.90
C SER A 15 -15.37 -20.57 -14.77
N LYS A 16 -14.83 -19.93 -15.80
CA LYS A 16 -13.61 -19.14 -15.68
C LYS A 16 -13.90 -18.12 -14.58
N LEU A 17 -13.33 -18.32 -13.40
CA LEU A 17 -13.20 -17.25 -12.42
C LEU A 17 -12.49 -16.14 -13.17
N ALA A 18 -13.19 -15.05 -13.46
CA ALA A 18 -12.61 -13.92 -14.12
C ALA A 18 -11.53 -13.38 -13.17
N SER A 19 -10.28 -13.70 -13.47
CA SER A 19 -9.18 -12.94 -12.91
C SER A 19 -9.31 -11.53 -13.43
N ALA A 20 -9.40 -10.59 -12.51
CA ALA A 20 -9.63 -9.19 -12.80
C ALA A 20 -8.91 -8.33 -11.76
N HIS A 21 -9.03 -8.73 -10.50
CA HIS A 21 -8.73 -7.90 -9.34
C HIS A 21 -7.37 -8.22 -8.71
N THR A 22 -6.89 -7.41 -7.78
CA THR A 22 -5.59 -7.63 -7.13
C THR A 22 -5.51 -7.03 -5.73
N THR A 23 -4.61 -7.55 -4.89
CA THR A 23 -4.23 -6.98 -3.57
C THR A 23 -2.74 -7.13 -3.31
N VAL A 24 -2.18 -6.27 -2.47
CA VAL A 24 -0.82 -6.47 -1.95
C VAL A 24 -0.82 -7.65 -0.98
N GLN A 25 0.05 -8.64 -1.21
CA GLN A 25 0.17 -9.82 -0.34
C GLN A 25 1.48 -9.85 0.44
N ALA A 26 2.55 -9.26 -0.10
CA ALA A 26 3.86 -9.28 0.54
C ALA A 26 4.72 -8.06 0.18
N VAL A 27 5.81 -7.90 0.92
CA VAL A 27 6.85 -6.91 0.70
C VAL A 27 8.22 -7.56 0.71
N TRP A 28 9.12 -7.05 -0.12
CA TRP A 28 10.54 -7.36 -0.10
C TRP A 28 11.34 -6.13 0.28
N ILE A 29 12.40 -6.31 1.06
CA ILE A 29 13.32 -5.23 1.45
C ILE A 29 14.72 -5.64 0.97
N ASN A 30 15.32 -4.85 0.09
CA ASN A 30 16.63 -5.13 -0.52
C ASN A 30 16.72 -6.52 -1.17
N GLY A 31 15.60 -7.00 -1.74
CA GLY A 31 15.50 -8.32 -2.36
C GLY A 31 15.26 -9.47 -1.38
N GLU A 32 15.07 -9.20 -0.08
CA GLU A 32 14.70 -10.20 0.91
C GLU A 32 13.19 -10.21 1.16
N ASP A 33 12.55 -11.38 0.96
CA ASP A 33 11.13 -11.60 1.22
C ASP A 33 10.81 -11.45 2.71
N GLN A 34 9.86 -10.57 3.04
CA GLN A 34 9.40 -10.37 4.42
C GLN A 34 8.26 -11.34 4.83
N GLY A 35 7.89 -12.26 3.93
CA GLY A 35 6.79 -13.21 4.08
C GLY A 35 5.44 -12.56 3.82
N LEU A 36 4.36 -13.36 3.90
CA LEU A 36 2.99 -12.84 3.76
C LEU A 36 2.72 -11.72 4.78
N GLY A 37 2.25 -10.59 4.28
CA GLY A 37 1.90 -9.42 5.08
C GLY A 37 0.40 -9.25 5.25
N ASN A 38 -0.41 -9.95 4.46
CA ASN A 38 -1.87 -9.89 4.44
C ASN A 38 -2.53 -10.93 5.36
N THR A 39 -1.96 -11.10 6.55
CA THR A 39 -2.42 -12.01 7.59
C THR A 39 -2.77 -11.24 8.86
N ASP A 40 -3.47 -11.86 9.81
CA ASP A 40 -3.81 -11.23 11.10
C ASP A 40 -2.58 -10.74 11.87
N ASP A 41 -1.46 -11.46 11.80
CA ASP A 41 -0.16 -11.10 12.41
C ASP A 41 0.74 -10.28 11.47
N GLY A 42 0.19 -9.83 10.34
CA GLY A 42 0.90 -9.22 9.23
C GLY A 42 1.17 -7.73 9.40
N TYR A 43 1.66 -7.11 8.33
CA TYR A 43 2.10 -5.71 8.27
C TYR A 43 1.35 -4.88 7.22
N ILE A 44 0.39 -5.49 6.53
CA ILE A 44 -0.48 -4.86 5.52
C ILE A 44 -1.87 -4.71 6.14
N ARG A 45 -2.42 -3.49 6.08
CA ARG A 45 -3.83 -3.24 6.43
C ARG A 45 -4.70 -3.75 5.28
N SER A 46 -5.10 -5.01 5.39
CA SER A 46 -5.62 -5.76 4.25
C SER A 46 -7.14 -5.66 4.15
N PRO A 47 -7.70 -5.41 2.96
CA PRO A 47 -9.14 -5.51 2.74
C PRO A 47 -9.59 -6.98 2.81
N PRO A 48 -10.89 -7.23 3.03
CA PRO A 48 -11.43 -8.59 3.10
C PRO A 48 -11.54 -9.29 1.74
N SER A 49 -11.33 -8.56 0.64
CA SER A 49 -11.40 -9.08 -0.73
C SER A 49 -10.54 -8.21 -1.65
N ASN A 50 -10.34 -8.67 -2.88
CA ASN A 50 -9.68 -7.90 -3.93
C ASN A 50 -10.64 -6.94 -4.68
N SER A 51 -11.88 -6.75 -4.22
CA SER A 51 -12.83 -5.81 -4.85
C SER A 51 -12.23 -4.39 -4.88
N PRO A 52 -12.47 -3.62 -5.95
CA PRO A 52 -11.92 -2.27 -6.08
C PRO A 52 -12.72 -1.28 -5.25
N VAL A 53 -12.08 -0.17 -4.88
CA VAL A 53 -12.79 1.07 -4.52
C VAL A 53 -13.05 1.86 -5.80
N THR A 54 -14.22 2.47 -5.95
CA THR A 54 -14.59 3.26 -7.14
C THR A 54 -15.06 4.67 -6.81
N ASP A 55 -15.61 4.88 -5.61
CA ASP A 55 -15.99 6.20 -5.11
C ASP A 55 -14.77 6.95 -4.55
N VAL A 56 -14.25 7.91 -5.33
CA VAL A 56 -13.11 8.76 -4.96
C VAL A 56 -13.34 9.63 -3.71
N THR A 57 -14.59 9.76 -3.27
CA THR A 57 -14.95 10.49 -2.05
C THR A 57 -15.02 9.61 -0.81
N SER A 58 -15.00 8.28 -0.98
CA SER A 58 -15.04 7.33 0.13
C SER A 58 -13.82 7.44 1.03
N THR A 59 -14.02 7.27 2.34
CA THR A 59 -12.92 7.14 3.30
C THR A 59 -12.03 5.93 3.01
N ASP A 60 -12.57 4.92 2.35
CA ASP A 60 -11.84 3.71 1.93
C ASP A 60 -10.72 4.03 0.94
N MET A 61 -10.76 5.19 0.25
CA MET A 61 -9.63 5.65 -0.58
C MET A 61 -8.33 5.75 0.22
N THR A 62 -8.38 5.97 1.53
CA THR A 62 -7.17 6.13 2.34
C THR A 62 -6.29 4.88 2.32
N CYS A 63 -6.85 3.74 2.72
CA CYS A 63 -6.11 2.51 2.97
C CYS A 63 -6.95 1.25 2.65
N ASN A 64 -7.95 1.38 1.77
CA ASN A 64 -9.01 0.40 1.51
C ASN A 64 -9.98 0.19 2.68
N VAL A 65 -11.00 -0.64 2.46
CA VAL A 65 -11.89 -1.16 3.50
C VAL A 65 -11.05 -1.85 4.58
N ASN A 66 -11.37 -1.63 5.86
CA ASN A 66 -10.57 -2.02 7.03
C ASN A 66 -9.20 -1.33 7.15
N GLY A 67 -8.92 -0.34 6.30
CA GLY A 67 -7.65 0.40 6.32
C GLY A 67 -7.43 1.25 7.56
N ASP A 68 -8.47 1.48 8.36
CA ASP A 68 -8.41 2.11 9.68
C ASP A 68 -7.87 1.18 10.78
N GLN A 69 -7.89 -0.13 10.55
CA GLN A 69 -7.34 -1.13 11.46
C GLN A 69 -5.83 -1.23 11.27
N ALA A 70 -5.07 -0.87 12.30
CA ALA A 70 -3.62 -1.05 12.27
C ALA A 70 -3.26 -2.54 12.15
N ALA A 71 -2.28 -2.84 11.29
CA ALA A 71 -1.74 -4.19 11.18
C ALA A 71 -0.88 -4.51 12.42
N SER A 72 -0.77 -5.79 12.77
CA SER A 72 -0.08 -6.25 13.99
C SER A 72 1.43 -6.00 13.97
N LYS A 73 2.05 -6.00 12.79
CA LYS A 73 3.49 -5.86 12.58
C LYS A 73 3.83 -4.55 11.85
N THR A 74 5.04 -4.05 12.11
CA THR A 74 5.65 -2.92 11.38
C THR A 74 7.01 -3.37 10.85
N LEU A 75 7.24 -3.20 9.55
CA LEU A 75 8.52 -3.53 8.93
C LEU A 75 9.57 -2.45 9.23
N SER A 76 10.83 -2.82 9.40
CA SER A 76 11.91 -1.85 9.62
C SER A 76 12.70 -1.62 8.34
N VAL A 77 12.91 -0.36 7.98
CA VAL A 77 13.68 0.06 6.80
C VAL A 77 14.63 1.21 7.16
N LYS A 78 15.55 1.51 6.25
CA LYS A 78 16.41 2.69 6.24
C LYS A 78 16.18 3.46 4.93
N ALA A 79 16.48 4.75 4.94
CA ALA A 79 16.62 5.53 3.72
C ALA A 79 17.60 4.82 2.78
N GLY A 80 17.26 4.79 1.49
CA GLY A 80 18.02 4.07 0.46
C GLY A 80 17.71 2.58 0.36
N ASP A 81 16.99 1.97 1.30
CA ASP A 81 16.51 0.59 1.12
C ASP A 81 15.54 0.54 -0.07
N VAL A 82 15.62 -0.55 -0.84
CA VAL A 82 14.65 -0.84 -1.91
C VAL A 82 13.50 -1.63 -1.33
N VAL A 83 12.32 -1.02 -1.28
CA VAL A 83 11.07 -1.68 -0.89
C VAL A 83 10.35 -2.11 -2.16
N THR A 84 9.99 -3.39 -2.25
CA THR A 84 9.19 -3.93 -3.35
C THR A 84 7.85 -4.40 -2.81
N PHE A 85 6.76 -3.89 -3.37
CA PHE A 85 5.41 -4.37 -3.08
C PHE A 85 5.08 -5.50 -4.04
N GLU A 86 4.50 -6.58 -3.53
CA GLU A 86 4.13 -7.76 -4.31
C GLU A 86 2.62 -7.97 -4.28
N TRP A 87 2.03 -7.86 -5.46
CA TRP A 87 0.60 -7.95 -5.74
C TRP A 87 0.23 -9.32 -6.29
N HIS A 88 -0.98 -9.76 -5.98
CA HIS A 88 -1.52 -11.03 -6.48
C HIS A 88 -3.05 -10.95 -6.60
N HIS A 89 -3.60 -11.74 -7.52
CA HIS A 89 -5.03 -11.79 -7.75
C HIS A 89 -5.72 -12.73 -6.74
N SER A 90 -5.27 -13.99 -6.68
CA SER A 90 -5.91 -15.03 -5.85
C SER A 90 -4.97 -15.55 -4.78
N ASP A 91 -3.84 -16.14 -5.18
CA ASP A 91 -2.85 -16.69 -4.26
C ASP A 91 -1.44 -16.23 -4.63
N ARG A 92 -0.52 -16.29 -3.66
CA ARG A 92 0.89 -15.97 -3.85
C ARG A 92 1.65 -17.10 -4.55
N SER A 93 1.11 -17.65 -5.63
CA SER A 93 1.77 -18.68 -6.44
C SER A 93 2.48 -18.08 -7.66
N ALA A 94 3.48 -18.80 -8.18
CA ALA A 94 4.17 -18.40 -9.40
C ALA A 94 3.29 -18.47 -10.66
N SER A 95 2.14 -19.15 -10.59
CA SER A 95 1.17 -19.28 -11.67
C SER A 95 0.02 -18.28 -11.58
N ASP A 96 -0.08 -17.52 -10.50
CA ASP A 96 -1.07 -16.45 -10.36
C ASP A 96 -0.85 -15.39 -11.45
N ASP A 97 -1.95 -14.82 -11.91
CA ASP A 97 -1.96 -13.86 -13.01
C ASP A 97 -1.88 -12.41 -12.56
N ILE A 98 -1.75 -12.17 -11.24
CA ILE A 98 -1.50 -10.87 -10.61
C ILE A 98 -2.70 -9.93 -10.66
N ILE A 99 -3.11 -9.57 -11.87
CA ILE A 99 -4.25 -8.72 -12.22
C ILE A 99 -4.61 -9.02 -13.68
N ALA A 100 -5.86 -8.86 -14.10
CA ALA A 100 -6.17 -9.04 -15.51
C ALA A 100 -5.38 -8.09 -16.40
N SER A 101 -4.88 -8.61 -17.52
CA SER A 101 -4.25 -7.80 -18.57
C SER A 101 -5.15 -6.69 -19.14
N SER A 102 -6.47 -6.77 -18.97
CA SER A 102 -7.40 -5.70 -19.34
C SER A 102 -7.33 -4.49 -18.41
N HIS A 103 -6.84 -4.65 -17.18
CA HIS A 103 -6.76 -3.59 -16.16
C HIS A 103 -5.55 -2.68 -16.40
N LYS A 104 -5.54 -2.05 -17.57
CA LYS A 104 -4.54 -1.05 -17.96
C LYS A 104 -4.63 0.16 -17.04
N GLY A 105 -3.48 0.68 -16.63
CA GLY A 105 -3.41 1.92 -15.86
C GLY A 105 -2.11 2.12 -15.11
N PRO A 106 -2.01 3.19 -14.31
CA PRO A 106 -0.80 3.54 -13.57
C PRO A 106 -0.63 2.71 -12.29
N VAL A 107 0.61 2.73 -11.80
CA VAL A 107 0.99 2.28 -10.46
C VAL A 107 1.69 3.43 -9.75
N GLN A 108 1.34 3.72 -8.50
CA GLN A 108 1.95 4.83 -7.76
C GLN A 108 2.04 4.52 -6.27
N VAL A 109 2.90 5.27 -5.57
CA VAL A 109 3.13 5.08 -4.13
C VAL A 109 3.09 6.42 -3.42
N TYR A 110 2.27 6.49 -2.38
CA TYR A 110 2.25 7.61 -1.44
C TYR A 110 2.87 7.22 -0.10
N MET A 111 3.38 8.21 0.62
CA MET A 111 3.95 8.08 1.95
C MET A 111 3.37 9.14 2.88
N ALA A 112 3.08 8.75 4.13
CA ALA A 112 2.67 9.67 5.18
C ALA A 112 3.19 9.19 6.55
N PRO A 113 3.46 10.09 7.52
CA PRO A 113 3.65 9.69 8.91
C PRO A 113 2.40 8.93 9.41
N THR A 114 2.56 7.80 10.10
CA THR A 114 1.44 6.88 10.40
C THR A 114 0.25 7.56 11.08
N ALA A 115 0.52 8.49 12.01
CA ALA A 115 -0.53 9.22 12.72
C ALA A 115 -1.34 10.17 11.80
N LYS A 116 -0.72 10.76 10.77
CA LYS A 116 -1.41 11.62 9.81
C LYS A 116 -2.10 10.79 8.72
N GLY A 117 -1.38 9.82 8.16
CA GLY A 117 -1.89 8.96 7.09
C GLY A 117 -3.09 8.13 7.51
N SER A 118 -3.13 7.64 8.76
CA SER A 118 -4.31 6.90 9.29
C SER A 118 -5.58 7.76 9.35
N ASN A 119 -5.44 9.09 9.34
CA ASN A 119 -6.56 10.04 9.28
C ASN A 119 -6.81 10.56 7.86
N GLY A 120 -6.23 9.94 6.83
CA GLY A 120 -6.38 10.38 5.45
C GLY A 120 -5.60 11.65 5.08
N ASN A 121 -4.60 12.06 5.87
CA ASN A 121 -3.95 13.36 5.69
C ASN A 121 -2.44 13.27 5.45
N ASN A 122 -1.90 14.29 4.77
CA ASN A 122 -0.47 14.52 4.54
C ASN A 122 0.22 13.40 3.77
N TRP A 123 -0.45 12.89 2.74
CA TRP A 123 0.10 11.94 1.79
C TRP A 123 0.98 12.66 0.76
N VAL A 124 2.20 12.20 0.59
CA VAL A 124 3.16 12.72 -0.39
C VAL A 124 3.41 11.63 -1.41
N LYS A 125 3.28 11.94 -2.70
CA LYS A 125 3.60 10.98 -3.77
C LYS A 125 5.12 10.82 -3.85
N ILE A 126 5.61 9.59 -3.74
CA ILE A 126 7.05 9.28 -3.73
C ILE A 126 7.50 8.44 -4.93
N ALA A 127 6.56 7.88 -5.69
CA ALA A 127 6.83 7.21 -6.96
C ALA A 127 5.56 7.12 -7.80
N GLU A 128 5.73 7.10 -9.11
CA GLU A 128 4.67 6.79 -10.07
C GLU A 128 5.24 6.15 -11.33
N ASP A 129 4.42 5.35 -11.98
CA ASP A 129 4.62 4.83 -13.33
C ASP A 129 3.26 4.79 -14.05
N GLY A 130 3.26 5.11 -15.34
CA GLY A 130 2.05 5.35 -16.13
C GLY A 130 2.05 4.61 -17.47
N TYR A 131 1.81 5.34 -18.55
CA TYR A 131 1.80 4.81 -19.92
C TYR A 131 3.11 5.11 -20.64
N HIS A 132 3.75 4.08 -21.18
CA HIS A 132 5.01 4.14 -21.93
C HIS A 132 4.72 4.12 -23.43
N LYS A 133 4.51 5.30 -24.04
CA LYS A 133 4.18 5.40 -25.46
C LYS A 133 5.19 4.74 -26.41
N SER A 134 6.48 4.69 -26.04
CA SER A 134 7.51 4.08 -26.88
C SER A 134 7.38 2.56 -27.03
N SER A 135 6.85 1.87 -26.00
CA SER A 135 6.64 0.42 -26.01
C SER A 135 5.16 0.02 -26.08
N ASP A 136 4.24 0.99 -25.99
CA ASP A 136 2.80 0.77 -25.89
C ASP A 136 2.40 -0.09 -24.67
N GLU A 137 3.08 0.15 -23.55
CA GLU A 137 2.86 -0.60 -22.30
C GLU A 137 2.34 0.31 -21.19
N TRP A 138 1.45 -0.23 -20.37
CA TRP A 138 1.05 0.39 -19.11
C TRP A 138 1.87 -0.13 -17.95
N ALA A 139 1.95 0.63 -16.85
CA ALA A 139 2.61 0.18 -15.63
C ALA A 139 2.04 -1.16 -15.11
N THR A 140 0.74 -1.42 -15.30
CA THR A 140 0.16 -2.73 -14.97
C THR A 140 0.65 -3.88 -15.87
N ASP A 141 1.04 -3.61 -17.12
CA ASP A 141 1.68 -4.62 -17.99
C ASP A 141 3.06 -5.01 -17.45
N ILE A 142 3.83 -4.00 -17.07
CA ILE A 142 5.15 -4.17 -16.45
C ILE A 142 5.01 -4.92 -15.11
N LEU A 143 3.98 -4.60 -14.31
CA LEU A 143 3.68 -5.27 -13.05
C LEU A 143 3.40 -6.78 -13.26
N ILE A 144 2.57 -7.13 -14.25
CA ILE A 144 2.27 -8.52 -14.61
C ILE A 144 3.55 -9.24 -15.06
N ALA A 145 4.34 -8.61 -15.94
CA ALA A 145 5.60 -9.15 -16.42
C ALA A 145 6.58 -9.42 -15.26
N ASN A 146 6.60 -8.53 -14.27
CA ASN A 146 7.41 -8.61 -13.05
C ASN A 146 6.79 -9.47 -11.94
N LYS A 147 5.77 -10.28 -12.24
CA LYS A 147 5.15 -11.19 -11.26
C LYS A 147 4.65 -10.45 -10.02
N GLY A 148 3.93 -9.35 -10.24
CA GLY A 148 3.31 -8.55 -9.20
C GLY A 148 4.24 -7.60 -8.47
N LYS A 149 5.50 -7.48 -8.88
CA LYS A 149 6.51 -6.71 -8.15
C LYS A 149 6.73 -5.33 -8.77
N HIS A 150 6.59 -4.29 -7.96
CA HIS A 150 7.09 -2.95 -8.27
C HIS A 150 7.82 -2.37 -7.05
N ASN A 151 8.85 -1.56 -7.29
CA ASN A 151 9.74 -1.08 -6.24
C ASN A 151 9.72 0.44 -6.09
N ILE A 152 10.14 0.86 -4.90
CA ILE A 152 10.54 2.23 -4.59
C ILE A 152 11.85 2.19 -3.80
N THR A 153 12.57 3.29 -3.81
CA THR A 153 13.67 3.52 -2.86
C THR A 153 13.14 4.36 -1.71
N VAL A 154 13.39 3.96 -0.47
CA VAL A 154 12.95 4.70 0.71
C VAL A 154 13.62 6.09 0.71
N PRO A 155 12.85 7.19 0.72
CA PRO A 155 13.41 8.55 0.73
C PRO A 155 14.23 8.84 2.00
N ASP A 156 15.10 9.85 1.93
CA ASP A 156 15.93 10.30 3.07
C ASP A 156 15.14 11.11 4.12
N VAL A 157 14.12 10.49 4.71
CA VAL A 157 13.24 11.13 5.70
C VAL A 157 13.71 10.92 7.14
N PRO A 158 13.26 11.76 8.10
CA PRO A 158 13.51 11.55 9.52
C PRO A 158 13.03 10.18 10.01
N ALA A 159 13.71 9.64 11.01
CA ALA A 159 13.33 8.38 11.64
C ALA A 159 11.90 8.47 12.21
N GLY A 160 11.10 7.42 12.01
CA GLY A 160 9.70 7.44 12.45
C GLY A 160 8.87 6.31 11.89
N ASN A 161 7.60 6.27 12.31
CA ASN A 161 6.61 5.35 11.76
C ASN A 161 5.88 6.02 10.59
N TYR A 162 5.82 5.32 9.46
CA TYR A 162 5.19 5.77 8.23
C TYR A 162 4.24 4.70 7.70
N LEU A 163 3.25 5.15 6.93
CA LEU A 163 2.47 4.31 6.05
C LEU A 163 2.94 4.55 4.62
N PHE A 164 3.19 3.46 3.89
CA PHE A 164 3.35 3.50 2.44
C PHE A 164 2.08 2.95 1.82
N ARG A 165 1.54 3.66 0.84
CA ARG A 165 0.28 3.35 0.15
C ARG A 165 0.57 3.12 -1.32
N PRO A 166 0.94 1.89 -1.73
CA PRO A 166 0.96 1.54 -3.14
C PRO A 166 -0.49 1.51 -3.66
N GLU A 167 -0.68 1.97 -4.89
CA GLU A 167 -1.98 2.10 -5.54
C GLU A 167 -1.88 1.73 -7.02
N ILE A 168 -2.85 0.97 -7.50
CA ILE A 168 -3.13 0.69 -8.91
C ILE A 168 -4.46 1.33 -9.26
N ILE A 169 -4.54 1.99 -10.41
CA ILE A 169 -5.79 2.52 -10.97
C ILE A 169 -6.06 1.78 -12.28
N ALA A 170 -7.11 0.96 -12.35
CA ALA A 170 -7.51 0.26 -13.56
C ALA A 170 -8.54 1.08 -14.34
N LEU A 171 -8.26 1.32 -15.62
CA LEU A 171 -8.99 2.25 -16.49
C LEU A 171 -9.87 1.56 -17.54
N HIS A 172 -10.05 0.24 -17.45
CA HIS A 172 -10.85 -0.51 -18.42
C HIS A 172 -12.32 -0.07 -18.48
N GLU A 173 -12.81 0.58 -17.43
CA GLU A 173 -14.11 1.25 -17.39
C GLU A 173 -13.98 2.77 -17.15
N GLY A 174 -12.77 3.32 -17.24
CA GLY A 174 -12.47 4.74 -16.96
C GLY A 174 -13.10 5.73 -17.94
N ASN A 175 -13.76 5.27 -18.99
CA ASN A 175 -14.47 6.10 -19.97
C ASN A 175 -15.83 6.65 -19.47
N ARG A 176 -16.17 6.43 -18.19
CA ARG A 176 -17.34 6.99 -17.52
C ARG A 176 -16.99 7.38 -16.08
N GLU A 177 -17.67 8.39 -15.54
CA GLU A 177 -17.49 8.79 -14.14
C GLU A 177 -17.80 7.62 -13.19
N GLY A 178 -16.95 7.44 -12.18
CA GLY A 178 -17.03 6.30 -11.25
C GLY A 178 -16.65 4.94 -11.86
N GLY A 179 -16.13 4.92 -13.10
CA GLY A 179 -15.69 3.69 -13.76
C GLY A 179 -14.24 3.31 -13.49
N ALA A 180 -13.36 4.25 -13.13
CA ALA A 180 -12.01 3.91 -12.68
C ALA A 180 -12.04 3.07 -11.40
N GLN A 181 -11.24 2.02 -11.37
CA GLN A 181 -11.17 1.07 -10.26
C GLN A 181 -9.84 1.20 -9.54
N PHE A 182 -9.88 1.45 -8.23
CA PHE A 182 -8.70 1.71 -7.43
C PHE A 182 -8.41 0.51 -6.51
N TYR A 183 -7.17 0.03 -6.54
CA TYR A 183 -6.65 -1.01 -5.65
C TYR A 183 -5.50 -0.43 -4.85
N MET A 184 -5.64 -0.42 -3.53
CA MET A 184 -4.61 0.09 -2.64
C MET A 184 -4.67 -0.63 -1.31
N GLU A 185 -3.57 -0.58 -0.58
CA GLU A 185 -3.47 -0.98 0.82
C GLU A 185 -2.47 -0.06 1.51
N CYS A 186 -2.55 0.03 2.83
CA CYS A 186 -1.52 0.70 3.61
C CYS A 186 -0.59 -0.31 4.28
N VAL A 187 0.70 -0.12 4.06
CA VAL A 187 1.77 -0.96 4.59
C VAL A 187 2.53 -0.20 5.68
N GLN A 188 2.77 -0.85 6.81
CA GLN A 188 3.35 -0.20 7.98
C GLN A 188 4.88 -0.34 8.02
N PHE A 189 5.57 0.81 8.03
CA PHE A 189 7.03 0.86 8.09
C PHE A 189 7.52 1.73 9.25
N LYS A 190 8.67 1.36 9.78
CA LYS A 190 9.50 2.18 10.67
C LYS A 190 10.80 2.49 9.95
N VAL A 191 10.99 3.76 9.58
CA VAL A 191 12.26 4.26 9.07
C VAL A 191 13.20 4.44 10.27
N THR A 192 14.37 3.82 10.20
CA THR A 192 15.35 3.78 11.31
C THR A 192 16.58 4.65 11.09
N SER A 193 16.81 5.12 9.87
CA SER A 193 17.79 6.15 9.56
C SER A 193 17.25 7.53 9.95
N ASP A 194 18.13 8.42 10.39
CA ASP A 194 17.79 9.81 10.69
C ASP A 194 18.09 10.68 9.46
N GLY A 195 17.22 10.58 8.46
CA GLY A 195 17.33 11.35 7.22
C GLY A 195 16.97 12.83 7.42
N SER A 196 17.40 13.67 6.48
CA SER A 196 17.32 15.13 6.61
C SER A 196 16.17 15.79 5.86
N ASN A 197 15.52 15.07 4.94
CA ASN A 197 14.45 15.60 4.12
C ASN A 197 13.09 15.39 4.79
N GLU A 198 12.58 16.41 5.47
CA GLU A 198 11.21 16.37 5.99
C GLU A 198 10.21 16.22 4.83
N LEU A 199 9.21 15.35 5.01
CA LEU A 199 8.11 15.27 4.06
C LEU A 199 7.42 16.64 3.96
N PRO A 200 7.20 17.17 2.75
CA PRO A 200 6.47 18.41 2.57
C PRO A 200 5.02 18.27 3.02
N SER A 201 4.27 19.37 3.02
CA SER A 201 2.82 19.31 3.19
C SER A 201 2.23 18.44 2.08
N GLY A 202 1.58 17.35 2.47
CA GLY A 202 0.95 16.42 1.54
C GLY A 202 -0.51 16.77 1.24
N VAL A 203 -1.14 15.92 0.43
CA VAL A 203 -2.57 15.95 0.10
C VAL A 203 -3.39 15.12 1.08
N SER A 204 -4.71 15.30 1.06
CA SER A 204 -5.65 14.40 1.72
C SER A 204 -6.12 13.31 0.77
N ILE A 205 -6.28 12.09 1.29
CA ILE A 205 -6.86 10.94 0.60
C ILE A 205 -7.90 10.36 1.56
N PRO A 206 -9.22 10.43 1.26
CA PRO A 206 -9.84 11.02 0.07
C PRO A 206 -9.64 12.54 -0.07
N GLY A 207 -9.83 13.06 -1.28
CA GLY A 207 -9.76 14.49 -1.62
C GLY A 207 -8.71 14.86 -2.67
N VAL A 208 -7.70 14.01 -2.88
CA VAL A 208 -6.68 14.20 -3.94
C VAL A 208 -7.26 14.00 -5.34
N TYR A 209 -8.29 13.15 -5.48
CA TYR A 209 -8.91 12.82 -6.76
C TYR A 209 -10.33 13.37 -6.85
N THR A 210 -10.71 13.78 -8.06
CA THR A 210 -12.10 13.99 -8.44
C THR A 210 -12.52 12.98 -9.51
N ALA A 211 -13.81 12.68 -9.59
CA ALA A 211 -14.33 11.70 -10.56
C ALA A 211 -14.15 12.15 -12.02
N THR A 212 -13.85 13.43 -12.24
CA THR A 212 -13.66 14.06 -13.56
C THR A 212 -12.22 14.45 -13.83
N ASP A 213 -11.27 14.09 -12.95
CA ASP A 213 -9.85 14.30 -13.23
C ASP A 213 -9.48 13.58 -14.53
N PRO A 214 -8.67 14.19 -15.43
CA PRO A 214 -8.36 13.58 -16.73
C PRO A 214 -7.66 12.22 -16.67
N GLY A 215 -7.00 11.90 -15.55
CA GLY A 215 -6.41 10.57 -15.30
C GLY A 215 -7.40 9.56 -14.72
N ILE A 216 -8.53 10.02 -14.19
CA ILE A 216 -9.58 9.16 -13.60
C ILE A 216 -10.69 8.90 -14.61
N LEU A 217 -11.20 9.95 -15.26
CA LEU A 217 -12.11 9.84 -16.40
C LEU A 217 -11.30 9.79 -17.70
N PHE A 218 -10.75 8.62 -17.99
CA PHE A 218 -9.87 8.40 -19.13
C PHE A 218 -10.34 7.23 -20.01
N ASP A 219 -10.49 7.48 -21.31
CA ASP A 219 -10.90 6.48 -22.29
C ASP A 219 -9.69 5.85 -23.00
N ILE A 220 -9.27 4.68 -22.49
CA ILE A 220 -8.16 3.90 -23.05
C ILE A 220 -8.46 3.27 -24.42
N TYR A 221 -9.71 3.33 -24.91
CA TYR A 221 -10.11 2.72 -26.18
C TYR A 221 -10.09 3.70 -27.36
N ASN A 222 -9.97 5.00 -27.06
CA ASN A 222 -9.80 6.05 -28.04
C ASN A 222 -8.32 6.35 -28.29
N SER A 223 -8.01 7.16 -29.32
CA SER A 223 -6.63 7.56 -29.60
C SER A 223 -6.12 8.57 -28.56
N PHE A 224 -4.97 8.29 -27.95
CA PHE A 224 -4.26 9.19 -27.05
C PHE A 224 -2.75 9.07 -27.24
N ASP A 225 -2.02 10.13 -26.89
CA ASP A 225 -0.56 10.19 -27.01
C ASP A 225 0.16 10.15 -25.66
N SER A 226 -0.58 10.37 -24.58
CA SER A 226 -0.06 10.42 -23.22
C SER A 226 -1.19 10.19 -22.24
N TYR A 227 -0.86 9.68 -21.06
CA TYR A 227 -1.79 9.53 -19.96
C TYR A 227 -1.39 10.46 -18.80
N PRO A 228 -2.29 11.34 -18.32
CA PRO A 228 -2.04 12.19 -17.17
C PRO A 228 -2.22 11.41 -15.87
N ILE A 229 -1.13 10.99 -15.23
CA ILE A 229 -1.19 10.30 -13.93
C ILE A 229 -1.86 11.23 -12.90
N PRO A 230 -2.92 10.79 -12.19
CA PRO A 230 -3.68 11.63 -11.29
C PRO A 230 -2.93 11.96 -9.99
N GLY A 231 -3.33 13.03 -9.32
CA GLY A 231 -2.74 13.50 -8.06
C GLY A 231 -1.54 14.46 -8.26
N PRO A 232 -0.83 14.80 -7.17
CA PRO A 232 0.32 15.72 -7.23
C PRO A 232 1.51 15.08 -7.94
N ASP A 233 2.48 15.89 -8.36
CA ASP A 233 3.76 15.40 -8.87
C ASP A 233 4.52 14.58 -7.80
N VAL A 234 5.42 13.70 -8.25
CA VAL A 234 6.35 13.01 -7.35
C VAL A 234 7.23 14.03 -6.64
N TRP A 235 7.34 13.90 -5.32
CA TRP A 235 8.20 14.75 -4.51
C TRP A 235 9.67 14.63 -4.93
N ASP A 236 10.33 15.77 -5.14
CA ASP A 236 11.74 15.86 -5.56
C ASP A 236 12.72 15.28 -4.53
N GLY A 237 12.37 15.26 -3.25
CA GLY A 237 13.13 14.63 -2.17
C GLY A 237 12.96 13.10 -2.08
N SER A 238 12.18 12.49 -2.97
CA SER A 238 11.98 11.03 -3.01
C SER A 238 13.24 10.25 -3.38
N SER A 239 14.19 10.89 -4.10
CA SER A 239 15.50 10.28 -4.38
C SER A 239 16.32 10.18 -3.09
N SER A 240 16.79 8.98 -2.74
CA SER A 240 17.73 8.80 -1.62
C SER A 240 19.01 9.58 -1.91
N GLY A 241 19.23 10.67 -1.17
CA GLY A 241 20.19 11.72 -1.52
C GLY A 241 21.62 11.24 -1.78
N SER A 242 22.11 11.54 -2.98
CA SER A 242 23.38 12.23 -3.20
C SER A 242 23.23 13.06 -4.47
N SER A 243 23.20 14.37 -4.32
CA SER A 243 23.05 15.34 -5.40
C SER A 243 24.30 15.37 -6.29
N SER A 244 24.17 14.85 -7.50
CA SER A 244 24.89 15.37 -8.67
C SER A 244 24.03 15.19 -9.91
N SER A 245 23.76 16.31 -10.57
CA SER A 245 22.98 16.47 -11.80
C SER A 245 23.34 15.45 -12.89
N GLY A 246 22.33 14.82 -13.49
CA GLY A 246 22.50 14.01 -14.68
C GLY A 246 21.30 13.11 -14.94
N SER A 247 20.44 13.53 -15.86
CA SER A 247 19.42 12.68 -16.48
C SER A 247 20.01 11.39 -17.05
N SER A 248 19.14 10.39 -17.12
CA SER A 248 19.10 9.25 -18.05
C SER A 248 19.17 7.90 -17.36
N SER A 249 18.00 7.29 -17.27
CA SER A 249 17.75 5.87 -17.13
C SER A 249 18.69 5.07 -18.05
N ALA A 250 19.53 4.25 -17.47
CA ALA A 250 20.24 3.20 -18.19
C ALA A 250 19.47 1.89 -17.98
N ALA A 251 18.78 1.48 -19.05
CA ALA A 251 18.18 0.16 -19.18
C ALA A 251 19.25 -0.93 -18.97
N VAL A 252 18.98 -1.86 -18.06
CA VAL A 252 19.69 -3.13 -17.99
C VAL A 252 19.17 -4.03 -19.12
N SER A 253 19.82 -3.97 -20.28
CA SER A 253 19.62 -4.95 -21.35
C SER A 253 20.17 -6.32 -20.92
N SER A 254 19.29 -7.24 -20.54
CA SER A 254 19.60 -8.67 -20.53
C SER A 254 19.28 -9.26 -21.91
N ALA A 255 20.31 -9.32 -22.76
CA ALA A 255 20.23 -10.02 -24.04
C ALA A 255 20.10 -11.53 -23.79
N ALA A 256 18.92 -12.09 -24.07
CA ALA A 256 18.71 -13.53 -24.17
C ALA A 256 19.25 -14.02 -25.52
N ALA A 257 20.34 -14.77 -25.50
CA ALA A 257 20.89 -15.44 -26.66
C ALA A 257 19.99 -16.64 -27.05
N ALA A 258 19.54 -16.64 -28.30
CA ALA A 258 18.89 -17.78 -28.93
C ALA A 258 19.92 -18.88 -29.24
N ALA A 259 19.58 -20.13 -28.92
CA ALA A 259 20.21 -21.30 -29.53
C ALA A 259 19.17 -22.43 -29.68
N THR A 260 18.86 -22.76 -30.93
CA THR A 260 18.20 -24.00 -31.35
C THR A 260 19.26 -25.09 -31.49
N THR A 261 19.04 -26.26 -30.87
CA THR A 261 18.91 -27.58 -31.54
C THR A 261 19.19 -28.77 -30.60
N SER A 262 18.33 -29.78 -30.78
CA SER A 262 18.53 -31.22 -30.68
C SER A 262 18.67 -31.92 -29.31
N SER A 263 17.69 -32.79 -29.08
CA SER A 263 17.62 -33.84 -28.08
C SER A 263 18.60 -34.99 -28.34
N ALA A 264 19.34 -35.41 -27.30
CA ALA A 264 19.74 -36.80 -27.10
C ALA A 264 20.12 -37.05 -25.63
N GLN A 265 20.03 -38.31 -25.24
CA GLN A 265 19.76 -38.82 -23.91
C GLN A 265 21.04 -39.30 -23.16
N ALA A 266 20.91 -39.39 -21.84
CA ALA A 266 21.52 -40.36 -20.92
C ALA A 266 22.93 -40.16 -20.31
N THR A 267 22.90 -40.27 -18.97
CA THR A 267 23.79 -41.00 -18.02
C THR A 267 25.04 -40.38 -17.38
N SER A 268 24.97 -40.41 -16.04
CA SER A 268 25.98 -40.80 -15.05
C SER A 268 26.88 -39.75 -14.38
N ALA A 269 26.88 -39.88 -13.05
CA ALA A 269 27.52 -39.08 -12.02
C ALA A 269 29.04 -39.30 -11.93
N VAL A 270 29.78 -38.27 -11.47
CA VAL A 270 31.02 -38.41 -10.68
C VAL A 270 31.20 -37.19 -9.76
N THR A 271 31.55 -37.47 -8.50
CA THR A 271 31.95 -36.54 -7.43
C THR A 271 33.46 -36.26 -7.50
N SER A 272 33.91 -35.00 -7.31
CA SER A 272 35.16 -34.69 -6.58
C SER A 272 35.43 -33.19 -6.37
N GLN A 273 35.46 -32.84 -5.07
CA GLN A 273 36.40 -32.02 -4.29
C GLN A 273 37.20 -30.84 -4.90
N ALA A 274 37.11 -29.74 -4.13
CA ALA A 274 38.15 -28.83 -3.62
C ALA A 274 39.01 -27.99 -4.59
N GLN A 275 39.03 -26.67 -4.39
CA GLN A 275 40.16 -25.95 -3.76
C GLN A 275 39.84 -24.47 -3.56
N ALA A 276 40.33 -23.90 -2.46
CA ALA A 276 40.09 -22.54 -1.99
C ALA A 276 41.20 -21.54 -2.38
N ALA A 277 40.79 -20.25 -2.43
CA ALA A 277 41.52 -19.02 -2.10
C ALA A 277 42.62 -18.52 -3.07
N PRO A 278 43.14 -17.28 -2.93
CA PRO A 278 42.56 -16.00 -2.43
C PRO A 278 42.86 -14.79 -3.37
N THR A 279 42.27 -13.63 -3.14
CA THR A 279 42.98 -12.33 -3.32
C THR A 279 42.33 -11.22 -2.48
N THR A 280 43.04 -10.83 -1.44
CA THR A 280 42.92 -9.61 -0.63
C THR A 280 43.67 -8.44 -1.29
N PHE A 281 43.25 -7.20 -1.03
CA PHE A 281 44.02 -5.95 -0.77
C PHE A 281 43.01 -4.77 -0.80
N ALA A 282 43.01 -3.72 0.04
CA ALA A 282 43.87 -3.32 1.15
C ALA A 282 43.07 -2.41 2.11
N THR A 283 43.34 -2.55 3.40
CA THR A 283 42.88 -1.68 4.48
C THR A 283 43.94 -0.59 4.73
N SER A 284 43.55 0.67 4.87
CA SER A 284 44.42 1.71 5.43
C SER A 284 44.10 1.92 6.90
N SER A 285 45.14 1.81 7.72
CA SER A 285 45.11 2.03 9.16
C SER A 285 45.87 3.32 9.48
N LYS A 286 45.40 4.08 10.46
CA LYS A 286 46.25 5.04 11.16
C LYS A 286 46.07 4.90 12.67
N LYS A 287 47.21 4.73 13.34
CA LYS A 287 47.35 4.42 14.76
C LYS A 287 47.55 5.70 15.58
N SER A 288 47.11 5.56 16.83
CA SER A 288 47.14 6.46 18.00
C SER A 288 48.41 7.28 18.27
N SER A 289 48.23 8.41 18.96
CA SER A 289 49.16 8.85 20.01
C SER A 289 48.40 9.45 21.20
N LYS A 290 48.62 8.87 22.39
CA LYS A 290 48.33 9.47 23.71
C LYS A 290 49.50 10.36 24.13
N THR A 291 49.24 11.48 24.80
CA THR A 291 50.16 12.08 25.79
C THR A 291 49.32 12.82 26.83
N ALA A 292 49.62 12.56 28.10
CA ALA A 292 49.05 13.25 29.25
C ALA A 292 49.99 14.38 29.71
N CYS A 293 49.43 15.45 30.28
CA CYS A 293 50.08 16.13 31.41
C CYS A 293 49.05 16.87 32.29
N LYS A 294 49.23 16.73 33.60
CA LYS A 294 48.52 17.45 34.69
C LYS A 294 49.09 18.87 34.83
N ASN A 295 48.27 19.86 35.22
CA ASN A 295 48.44 20.53 36.52
C ASN A 295 47.21 21.38 36.95
N LYS A 296 47.04 21.45 38.27
CA LYS A 296 46.05 22.21 39.05
C LYS A 296 46.31 23.73 39.00
N THR A 297 45.27 24.57 39.14
CA THR A 297 44.90 25.26 40.41
C THR A 297 43.70 26.21 40.28
N LYS A 298 42.74 26.03 41.22
CA LYS A 298 41.92 27.01 41.98
C LYS A 298 41.31 28.24 41.25
N SER A 299 39.98 28.30 41.23
CA SER A 299 39.24 29.40 41.87
C SER A 299 37.85 28.95 42.35
N LYS A 300 37.35 29.66 43.36
CA LYS A 300 36.31 29.29 44.32
C LYS A 300 34.89 29.67 43.85
N SER A 301 33.95 28.78 44.19
CA SER A 301 32.61 28.99 44.78
C SER A 301 31.79 30.24 44.41
N ASN A 302 30.56 30.03 43.90
CA ASN A 302 29.38 30.19 44.75
C ASN A 302 28.12 29.48 44.23
N VAL A 303 27.41 28.91 45.20
CA VAL A 303 26.11 28.24 45.13
C VAL A 303 25.00 29.29 45.19
N ALA A 304 23.92 29.11 44.44
CA ALA A 304 22.58 29.52 44.86
C ALA A 304 21.51 28.77 44.05
N ALA A 305 20.84 27.84 44.72
CA ALA A 305 19.52 27.35 44.34
C ALA A 305 18.47 28.41 44.69
N ALA A 306 17.45 28.57 43.86
CA ALA A 306 16.25 29.32 44.20
C ALA A 306 15.02 28.64 43.59
N THR A 307 14.31 27.90 44.44
CA THR A 307 12.88 27.63 44.37
C THR A 307 12.09 28.90 44.67
N SER A 308 10.99 29.18 43.96
CA SER A 308 9.81 29.77 44.59
C SER A 308 8.54 29.68 43.75
N SER A 309 7.43 29.69 44.48
CA SER A 309 6.05 29.32 44.18
C SER A 309 5.14 30.47 43.71
N VAL A 310 4.13 30.09 42.90
CA VAL A 310 2.71 30.51 42.81
C VAL A 310 2.30 31.93 43.25
N VAL A 311 1.70 32.73 42.34
CA VAL A 311 0.45 33.51 42.54
C VAL A 311 -0.29 33.70 41.19
N ALA A 312 -1.61 33.55 41.20
CA ALA A 312 -2.56 33.75 40.08
C ALA A 312 -2.84 35.24 39.76
N PRO A 313 -3.52 35.54 38.63
CA PRO A 313 -4.78 36.26 38.81
C PRO A 313 -5.94 35.92 37.84
N ALA A 314 -7.14 36.03 38.43
CA ALA A 314 -8.42 36.57 37.95
C ALA A 314 -8.98 36.30 36.54
N ALA A 315 -10.22 35.82 36.58
CA ALA A 315 -11.17 35.56 35.50
C ALA A 315 -11.62 36.82 34.73
N THR A 316 -11.88 36.64 33.44
CA THR A 316 -12.82 37.46 32.67
C THR A 316 -13.70 36.59 31.79
N SER A 317 -14.96 37.02 31.71
CA SER A 317 -16.12 36.33 31.15
C SER A 317 -16.17 36.50 29.62
N SER A 318 -16.51 35.44 28.89
CA SER A 318 -17.07 35.57 27.54
C SER A 318 -18.07 34.45 27.27
N VAL A 319 -19.29 34.88 26.95
CA VAL A 319 -20.49 34.09 26.69
C VAL A 319 -20.38 33.41 25.32
N VAL A 320 -20.74 32.13 25.23
CA VAL A 320 -20.99 31.43 23.96
C VAL A 320 -22.34 30.70 24.06
N PRO A 321 -23.23 30.76 23.06
CA PRO A 321 -24.58 30.25 23.18
C PRO A 321 -24.68 28.74 22.96
N ALA A 322 -25.70 28.16 23.59
CA ALA A 322 -26.06 26.75 23.52
C ALA A 322 -26.56 26.34 22.13
N VAL A 323 -26.09 25.18 21.65
CA VAL A 323 -26.81 24.35 20.68
C VAL A 323 -26.59 22.88 21.00
N SER A 324 -27.67 22.31 21.54
CA SER A 324 -28.18 20.94 21.39
C SER A 324 -27.22 19.76 21.52
N ALA A 325 -27.28 19.14 22.71
CA ALA A 325 -27.02 17.72 22.89
C ALA A 325 -28.12 16.88 22.20
N SER A 326 -27.72 15.79 21.55
CA SER A 326 -28.52 14.57 21.40
C SER A 326 -27.54 13.40 21.25
N ALA A 327 -27.22 12.72 22.35
CA ALA A 327 -27.91 11.54 22.90
C ALA A 327 -27.42 10.24 22.24
N SER A 328 -26.60 9.52 23.01
CA SER A 328 -26.27 8.12 22.81
C SER A 328 -27.43 7.23 23.30
N ALA A 329 -27.64 6.12 22.58
CA ALA A 329 -28.36 4.89 22.95
C ALA A 329 -29.89 4.95 23.21
N SER A 330 -30.65 4.36 22.28
CA SER A 330 -31.91 3.67 22.59
C SER A 330 -32.03 2.40 21.74
N ALA A 331 -32.06 1.26 22.41
CA ALA A 331 -32.48 -0.03 21.87
C ALA A 331 -34.01 0.03 21.66
N GLY A 332 -34.45 0.12 20.41
CA GLY A 332 -35.89 0.15 20.08
C GLY A 332 -36.28 0.74 18.72
N GLY A 333 -35.32 1.02 17.84
CA GLY A 333 -35.59 1.51 16.48
C GLY A 333 -35.82 0.38 15.47
N VAL A 334 -36.37 0.74 14.31
CA VAL A 334 -36.49 -0.10 13.13
C VAL A 334 -35.41 0.33 12.13
N ALA A 335 -34.62 -0.60 11.61
CA ALA A 335 -33.58 -0.32 10.60
C ALA A 335 -34.21 -0.13 9.22
N LYS A 336 -33.79 0.91 8.49
CA LYS A 336 -34.23 1.14 7.11
C LYS A 336 -33.65 0.10 6.15
N GLN A 337 -34.19 0.01 4.94
CA GLN A 337 -33.62 -0.78 3.88
C GLN A 337 -32.13 -0.40 3.69
N TYR A 338 -31.27 -1.42 3.61
CA TYR A 338 -29.82 -1.36 3.58
C TYR A 338 -29.11 -0.98 4.90
N GLU A 339 -29.83 -0.70 5.98
CA GLU A 339 -29.21 -0.51 7.30
C GLU A 339 -28.89 -1.85 8.00
N ARG A 340 -27.95 -1.80 8.94
CA ARG A 340 -27.52 -2.97 9.72
C ARG A 340 -28.60 -3.33 10.74
N CYS A 341 -29.06 -4.57 10.67
CA CYS A 341 -30.11 -5.12 11.53
C CYS A 341 -29.62 -6.23 12.47
N GLY A 342 -28.31 -6.49 12.51
CA GLY A 342 -27.77 -7.54 13.37
C GLY A 342 -26.31 -7.88 13.15
N GLY A 343 -25.88 -8.92 13.86
CA GLY A 343 -24.51 -9.42 13.92
C GLY A 343 -23.93 -9.39 15.33
N ILE A 344 -22.85 -10.13 15.56
CA ILE A 344 -22.11 -10.14 16.83
C ILE A 344 -21.75 -8.69 17.23
N ASN A 345 -21.97 -8.35 18.49
CA ASN A 345 -21.77 -7.03 19.09
C ASN A 345 -22.62 -5.88 18.50
N HIS A 346 -23.65 -6.17 17.69
CA HIS A 346 -24.60 -5.14 17.24
C HIS A 346 -25.52 -4.71 18.39
N THR A 347 -25.52 -3.41 18.71
CA THR A 347 -26.37 -2.80 19.74
C THR A 347 -27.50 -1.95 19.17
N GLY A 348 -27.63 -1.91 17.83
CA GLY A 348 -28.64 -1.13 17.11
C GLY A 348 -29.95 -1.91 16.86
N PRO A 349 -30.82 -1.40 15.96
CA PRO A 349 -32.07 -2.05 15.56
C PRO A 349 -31.87 -3.50 15.14
N THR A 350 -32.76 -4.40 15.59
CA THR A 350 -32.78 -5.82 15.17
C THR A 350 -33.92 -6.17 14.23
N THR A 351 -34.81 -5.21 13.97
CA THR A 351 -35.99 -5.35 13.10
C THR A 351 -35.89 -4.37 11.94
N CYS A 352 -36.23 -4.83 10.73
CA CYS A 352 -36.25 -4.01 9.51
C CYS A 352 -37.58 -3.31 9.29
N GLU A 353 -37.56 -2.22 8.54
CA GLU A 353 -38.77 -1.50 8.14
C GLU A 353 -39.69 -2.36 7.27
N SER A 354 -40.97 -2.00 7.25
CA SER A 354 -41.98 -2.75 6.49
C SER A 354 -41.56 -2.85 5.01
N GLY A 355 -41.59 -4.07 4.47
CA GLY A 355 -41.12 -4.36 3.11
C GLY A 355 -39.66 -4.82 3.03
N SER A 356 -38.94 -4.92 4.16
CA SER A 356 -37.58 -5.48 4.23
C SER A 356 -37.46 -6.63 5.23
N VAL A 357 -36.54 -7.55 4.97
CA VAL A 357 -36.14 -8.64 5.87
C VAL A 357 -34.69 -8.49 6.30
N CYS A 358 -34.40 -8.84 7.57
CA CYS A 358 -33.04 -8.84 8.08
C CYS A 358 -32.27 -10.06 7.56
N LYS A 359 -31.42 -9.86 6.55
CA LYS A 359 -30.61 -10.92 5.94
C LYS A 359 -29.26 -11.03 6.63
N LYS A 360 -28.93 -12.23 7.10
CA LYS A 360 -27.60 -12.56 7.62
C LYS A 360 -26.62 -12.78 6.47
N TRP A 361 -25.52 -12.01 6.44
CA TRP A 361 -24.43 -12.20 5.48
C TRP A 361 -23.28 -12.99 6.10
N ASN A 362 -22.90 -12.64 7.33
CA ASN A 362 -21.90 -13.36 8.12
C ASN A 362 -22.22 -13.22 9.63
N PRO A 363 -21.49 -13.88 10.55
CA PRO A 363 -21.77 -13.79 11.99
C PRO A 363 -21.74 -12.38 12.57
N TYR A 364 -21.00 -11.44 11.96
CA TYR A 364 -20.79 -10.08 12.46
C TYR A 364 -21.69 -9.04 11.78
N TYR A 365 -22.30 -9.33 10.62
CA TYR A 365 -23.03 -8.34 9.83
C TYR A 365 -24.31 -8.88 9.18
N TYR A 366 -25.46 -8.33 9.59
CA TYR A 366 -26.78 -8.61 9.04
C TYR A 366 -27.38 -7.28 8.56
N GLN A 367 -28.08 -7.29 7.42
CA GLN A 367 -28.56 -6.07 6.77
C GLN A 367 -30.03 -6.23 6.33
N CYS A 368 -30.80 -5.14 6.43
CA CYS A 368 -32.14 -5.08 5.87
C CYS A 368 -32.08 -5.07 4.34
N VAL A 369 -32.77 -6.01 3.70
CA VAL A 369 -32.89 -6.09 2.24
C VAL A 369 -34.36 -6.20 1.85
N ALA A 370 -34.73 -5.71 0.66
CA ALA A 370 -36.09 -5.79 0.17
C ALA A 370 -36.61 -7.24 0.19
N SER A 371 -37.82 -7.42 0.72
CA SER A 371 -38.53 -8.69 0.68
C SER A 371 -38.98 -8.94 -0.78
N GLN A 372 -38.37 -9.94 -1.44
CA GLN A 372 -38.82 -10.42 -2.76
C GLN A 372 -40.10 -11.23 -2.66
#